data_AF-A0A3M1BV84-F1
#
_entry.id   AF-A0A3M1BV84-F1
#
_cell.length_a   1.000
_cell.length_b   1.000
_cell.length_c   1.000
_cell.angle_alpha   90.00
_cell.angle_beta   90.00
_cell.angle_gamma   90.00
#
_symmetry.space_group_name_H-M   'P 1'
#
loop_
_entity.id
_entity.type
_entity.pdbx_description
1 polymer ?
#
loop_
_entity_poly.entity_id
_entity_poly.type
_entity_poly.pdbx_seq_one_letter_code
_entity_poly.pdbx_strand_id
1 'polypeptide(L)'
;MRIAVGMSGGVDSSVCALLMKEAGHEVIGITLRFHQEVCSAGDLRVCCSPQDVRDAAKVSEHLGIPHLTLSWEKIFEERVVNYFLGETLMGKTPNPCAIC
;
A
#
# COMPACT_ATOMS: atom_id res chain seq x y z
N MET A 1 -15.46 12.17 12.26
CA MET A 1 -15.69 11.40 11.02
C MET A 1 -14.83 10.14 11.07
N ARG A 2 -15.18 9.12 10.28
CA ARG A 2 -14.38 7.89 10.15
C ARG A 2 -13.50 7.97 8.91
N ILE A 3 -12.19 7.74 9.06
CA ILE A 3 -11.19 7.93 8.01
C ILE A 3 -10.39 6.65 7.83
N ALA A 4 -10.34 6.14 6.60
CA ALA A 4 -9.43 5.09 6.20
C ALA A 4 -8.15 5.70 5.62
N VAL A 5 -6.99 5.38 6.21
CA VAL A 5 -5.68 5.86 5.73
C VAL A 5 -4.94 4.72 5.06
N GLY A 6 -4.49 4.93 3.82
CA GLY A 6 -3.59 4.01 3.14
C GLY A 6 -2.23 3.98 3.84
N MET A 7 -1.89 2.84 4.42
CA MET A 7 -0.67 2.61 5.20
C MET A 7 0.31 1.77 4.37
N SER A 8 1.33 2.41 3.80
CA SER A 8 2.37 1.73 3.00
C SER A 8 3.53 1.21 3.84
N GLY A 9 3.55 1.49 5.16
CA GLY A 9 4.71 1.25 6.04
C GLY A 9 5.72 2.40 6.03
N GLY A 10 5.52 3.40 5.17
CA GLY A 10 6.37 4.59 5.07
C GLY A 10 6.04 5.67 6.10
N VAL A 11 6.95 6.64 6.22
CA VAL A 11 6.80 7.78 7.16
C VAL A 11 5.61 8.66 6.80
N ASP A 12 5.36 8.92 5.51
CA ASP A 12 4.30 9.83 5.08
C ASP A 12 2.90 9.33 5.47
N SER A 13 2.62 8.05 5.21
CA SER A 13 1.36 7.43 5.62
C SER A 13 1.20 7.38 7.15
N SER A 14 2.32 7.17 7.85
CA SER A 14 2.35 7.10 9.32
C SER A 14 2.00 8.45 9.95
N VAL A 15 2.63 9.53 9.46
CA VAL A 15 2.37 10.90 9.91
C VAL A 15 0.96 11.33 9.51
N CYS A 16 0.48 10.95 8.32
CA CYS A 16 -0.90 11.19 7.92
C CYS A 16 -1.90 10.57 8.91
N ALA A 17 -1.72 9.30 9.28
CA ALA A 17 -2.57 8.63 10.27
C ALA A 17 -2.53 9.30 11.65
N LEU A 18 -1.35 9.72 12.10
CA LEU A 18 -1.16 10.48 13.33
C LEU A 18 -1.94 11.80 13.29
N LEU A 19 -1.76 12.61 12.25
CA LEU A 19 -2.42 13.91 12.11
C LEU A 19 -3.94 13.78 12.08
N MET A 20 -4.46 12.76 11.39
CA MET A 20 -5.91 12.50 11.38
C MET A 20 -6.43 12.10 12.76
N LYS A 21 -5.65 11.33 13.54
CA LYS A 21 -6.00 10.96 14.90
C LYS A 21 -5.97 12.18 15.83
N GLU A 22 -4.94 13.02 15.75
CA GLU A 22 -4.82 14.26 16.54
C GLU A 22 -5.93 15.26 16.23
N ALA A 23 -6.43 15.27 14.98
CA ALA A 23 -7.62 16.03 14.60
C ALA A 23 -8.95 15.48 15.17
N GLY A 24 -8.92 14.40 15.95
CA GLY A 24 -10.08 13.82 16.63
C GLY A 24 -10.94 12.92 15.75
N HIS A 25 -10.37 12.35 14.67
CA HIS A 25 -11.08 11.41 13.80
C HIS A 25 -10.95 9.96 14.28
N GLU A 26 -11.94 9.13 13.93
CA GLU A 26 -11.83 7.68 14.06
C GLU A 26 -11.03 7.15 12.86
N VAL A 27 -9.76 6.80 13.08
CA VAL A 27 -8.84 6.40 12.01
C VAL A 27 -8.72 4.89 11.95
N ILE A 28 -8.72 4.33 10.73
CA ILE A 28 -8.40 2.94 10.43
C ILE A 28 -7.27 2.91 9.40
N GLY A 29 -6.17 2.23 9.72
CA GLY A 29 -5.09 1.98 8.76
C GLY A 29 -5.44 0.84 7.81
N ILE A 30 -5.17 1.02 6.52
CA ILE A 30 -5.38 -0.02 5.49
C ILE A 30 -4.11 -0.20 4.67
N THR A 31 -3.57 -1.41 4.65
CA THR A 31 -2.49 -1.79 3.72
C THR A 31 -3.06 -2.61 2.58
N LEU A 32 -2.76 -2.23 1.34
CA LEU A 32 -3.10 -3.01 0.15
C LEU A 32 -1.92 -3.91 -0.20
N ARG A 33 -2.20 -5.19 -0.47
CA ARG A 33 -1.23 -6.16 -0.95
C ARG A 33 -1.53 -6.49 -2.41
N PHE A 34 -0.55 -6.26 -3.27
CA PHE A 34 -0.70 -6.42 -4.72
C PHE A 34 -0.13 -7.73 -5.27
N HIS A 35 0.59 -8.51 -4.45
CA HIS A 35 1.14 -9.80 -4.87
C HIS A 35 1.18 -10.80 -3.70
N GLN A 36 0.93 -12.08 -3.97
CA GLN A 36 1.00 -13.15 -2.98
C GLN A 36 2.40 -13.70 -2.73
N GLU A 37 3.29 -13.66 -3.73
CA GLU A 37 4.61 -14.26 -3.54
C GLU A 37 5.45 -13.43 -2.58
N VAL A 38 5.89 -14.10 -1.52
CA VAL A 38 6.96 -13.63 -0.66
C VAL A 38 8.18 -13.50 -1.56
N CYS A 39 8.52 -12.28 -1.98
CA CYS A 39 9.81 -12.01 -2.57
C CYS A 39 10.85 -12.60 -1.61
N SER A 40 11.56 -13.63 -2.08
CA SER A 40 12.59 -14.30 -1.27
C SER A 40 13.50 -13.23 -0.69
N ALA A 41 13.87 -13.39 0.58
CA ALA A 41 14.47 -12.37 1.46
C ALA A 41 15.77 -11.69 0.97
N GLY A 42 16.23 -11.96 -0.26
CA GLY A 42 17.37 -11.34 -0.91
C GLY A 42 17.05 -10.28 -1.97
N ASP A 43 15.85 -10.27 -2.56
CA ASP A 43 15.61 -9.48 -3.77
C ASP A 43 14.63 -8.33 -3.56
N LEU A 44 15.21 -7.13 -3.51
CA LEU A 44 14.63 -5.79 -3.70
C LEU A 44 13.47 -5.39 -2.78
N ARG A 45 13.48 -4.12 -2.36
CA ARG A 45 12.35 -3.46 -1.72
C ARG A 45 11.19 -3.36 -2.71
N VAL A 46 10.45 -4.45 -2.90
CA VAL A 46 9.19 -4.42 -3.62
C VAL A 46 8.17 -3.72 -2.73
N CYS A 47 7.47 -2.73 -3.28
CA CYS A 47 6.34 -2.09 -2.63
C CYS A 47 5.34 -3.19 -2.24
N CYS A 48 5.08 -3.36 -0.93
CA CYS A 48 4.36 -4.50 -0.31
C CYS A 48 5.24 -5.66 0.18
N SER A 49 6.49 -5.42 0.56
CA SER A 49 7.28 -6.44 1.25
C SER A 49 6.58 -6.86 2.56
N PRO A 50 6.75 -8.11 3.04
CA PRO A 50 6.26 -8.50 4.36
C PRO A 50 6.73 -7.58 5.49
N GLN A 51 7.84 -6.86 5.29
CA GLN A 51 8.36 -5.87 6.22
C GLN A 51 7.50 -4.61 6.27
N ASP A 52 7.07 -4.08 5.11
CA ASP A 52 6.24 -2.87 5.04
C ASP A 52 4.88 -3.07 5.72
N VAL A 53 4.27 -4.26 5.54
CA VAL A 53 3.03 -4.63 6.23
C VAL A 53 3.25 -4.68 7.75
N ARG A 54 4.38 -5.23 8.21
CA ARG A 54 4.73 -5.25 9.63
C ARG A 54 4.95 -3.85 10.19
N ASP A 55 5.62 -2.99 9.45
CA ASP A 55 5.90 -1.61 9.89
C ASP A 55 4.61 -0.78 9.95
N ALA A 56 3.70 -0.94 8.98
CA ALA A 56 2.37 -0.36 9.02
C ALA A 56 1.55 -0.84 10.24
N ALA A 57 1.62 -2.13 10.56
CA ALA A 57 0.96 -2.70 11.73
C ALA A 57 1.53 -2.16 13.05
N LYS A 58 2.87 -2.10 13.18
CA LYS A 58 3.54 -1.54 14.37
C LYS A 58 3.21 -0.07 14.60
N VAL A 59 3.22 0.74 13.54
CA VAL A 59 2.82 2.16 13.65
C VAL A 59 1.37 2.26 14.08
N SER A 60 0.48 1.47 13.48
CA SER A 60 -0.94 1.48 13.83
C SER A 60 -1.19 1.07 15.29
N GLU A 61 -0.45 0.06 15.78
CA GLU A 61 -0.45 -0.35 17.18
C GLU A 61 0.03 0.77 18.10
N HIS A 62 1.15 1.42 17.78
CA HIS A 62 1.67 2.56 18.54
C HIS A 62 0.68 3.73 18.57
N LEU A 63 0.01 3.99 17.45
CA LEU A 63 -1.05 4.98 17.34
C LEU A 63 -2.38 4.51 17.94
N GLY A 64 -2.51 3.27 18.43
CA GLY A 64 -3.76 2.73 18.98
C GLY A 64 -4.93 2.78 17.99
N ILE A 65 -4.69 2.55 16.70
CA ILE A 65 -5.72 2.52 15.65
C ILE A 65 -5.83 1.11 15.05
N PRO A 66 -7.02 0.67 14.60
CA PRO A 66 -7.17 -0.59 13.89
C PRO A 66 -6.38 -0.59 12.57
N HIS A 67 -5.81 -1.75 12.21
CA HIS A 67 -5.10 -1.96 10.95
C HIS A 67 -5.64 -3.18 10.21
N LEU A 68 -5.93 -3.00 8.92
CA LEU A 68 -6.42 -4.06 8.03
C LEU A 68 -5.48 -4.22 6.86
N THR A 69 -5.27 -5.45 6.43
CA THR A 69 -4.56 -5.74 5.18
C THR A 69 -5.50 -6.39 4.18
N LEU A 70 -5.65 -5.78 3.01
CA LEU A 70 -6.54 -6.24 1.95
C LEU A 70 -5.73 -6.75 0.75
N SER A 71 -6.15 -7.89 0.19
CA SER A 71 -5.60 -8.33 -1.09
C SER A 71 -6.26 -7.56 -2.22
N TRP A 72 -5.45 -6.89 -3.03
CA TRP A 72 -5.85 -6.13 -4.22
C TRP A 72 -5.15 -6.62 -5.48
N GLU A 73 -4.44 -7.75 -5.38
CA GLU A 73 -3.67 -8.39 -6.45
C GLU A 73 -4.43 -8.47 -7.77
N LYS A 74 -5.63 -9.05 -7.78
CA LYS A 74 -6.42 -9.19 -9.02
C LYS A 74 -6.73 -7.85 -9.68
N ILE A 75 -7.14 -6.84 -8.90
CA ILE A 75 -7.51 -5.52 -9.43
C ILE A 75 -6.27 -4.79 -9.95
N PHE A 76 -5.15 -4.90 -9.22
CA PHE A 76 -3.88 -4.30 -9.60
C PHE A 76 -3.32 -4.93 -10.88
N GLU A 77 -3.36 -6.26 -10.98
CA GLU A 77 -2.98 -7.01 -12.19
C GLU A 77 -3.81 -6.55 -13.39
N GLU A 78 -5.13 -6.56 -13.25
CA GLU A 78 -6.06 -6.23 -14.33
C GLU A 78 -5.95 -4.78 -14.82
N ARG A 79 -5.73 -3.82 -13.91
CA ARG A 79 -5.81 -2.40 -14.23
C ARG A 79 -4.47 -1.72 -14.43
N VAL A 80 -3.43 -2.14 -13.70
CA VAL A 80 -2.13 -1.48 -13.69
C VAL A 80 -1.11 -2.30 -14.46
N VAL A 81 -0.96 -3.59 -14.12
CA VAL A 81 0.06 -4.46 -14.75
C VAL A 81 -0.28 -4.72 -16.22
N ASN A 82 -1.51 -5.14 -16.53
CA ASN A 82 -1.94 -5.40 -17.91
C ASN A 82 -1.87 -4.15 -18.79
N TYR A 83 -2.22 -2.97 -18.25
CA TYR A 83 -2.05 -1.70 -18.94
C TYR A 83 -0.57 -1.43 -19.26
N PHE A 84 0.30 -1.56 -18.25
CA PHE A 84 1.73 -1.31 -18.40
C PHE A 84 2.36 -2.24 -19.44
N LEU A 85 2.07 -3.54 -19.38
CA LEU A 85 2.59 -4.53 -20.32
C LEU A 85 2.04 -4.28 -21.73
N GLY A 86 0.74 -4.03 -21.87
CA GLY A 86 0.11 -3.81 -23.17
C GLY A 86 0.69 -2.60 -23.91
N GLU A 87 0.82 -1.45 -23.24
CA GLU A 87 1.40 -0.25 -23.84
C GLU A 87 2.90 -0.41 -24.12
N THR A 88 3.64 -1.11 -23.24
CA THR A 88 5.07 -1.40 -23.46
C THR A 88 5.28 -2.29 -24.68
N LEU A 89 4.44 -3.31 -24.89
CA LEU A 89 4.49 -4.19 -26.07
C LEU A 89 4.21 -3.44 -27.38
N MET A 90 3.51 -2.31 -27.31
CA MET A 90 3.29 -1.40 -28.45
C MET A 90 4.46 -0.42 -28.67
N GLY A 91 5.55 -0.55 -27.91
CA GLY A 91 6.72 0.33 -28.01
C GLY A 91 6.54 1.70 -27.35
N LYS A 92 5.55 1.85 -26.46
CA LYS A 92 5.33 3.09 -25.70
C LYS A 92 6.04 3.06 -24.35
N THR A 93 6.05 4.21 -23.67
CA THR A 93 6.57 4.36 -22.29
C THR A 93 5.41 4.72 -21.34
N PRO A 94 4.61 3.74 -20.90
CA PRO A 94 3.47 3.98 -20.01
C PRO A 94 3.92 4.35 -18.58
N ASN A 95 3.11 5.17 -17.90
CA ASN A 95 3.28 5.49 -16.48
C ASN A 95 2.27 4.67 -15.63
N PRO A 96 2.67 3.55 -14.99
CA PRO A 96 1.77 2.74 -14.18
C PRO A 96 1.36 3.43 -12.88
N CYS A 97 2.22 4.29 -12.31
CA CYS A 97 1.95 5.01 -11.07
C CYS A 97 0.83 6.05 -11.22
N ALA A 98 0.58 6.54 -12.44
CA ALA A 98 -0.54 7.44 -12.73
C ALA A 98 -1.89 6.70 -12.87
N ILE A 99 -1.85 5.39 -13.09
CA ILE A 99 -3.05 4.54 -13.20
C ILE A 99 -3.40 3.88 -11.86
N CYS A 100 -2.38 3.60 -11.04
CA CYS A 100 -2.52 3.14 -9.66
C CYS A 100 -3.21 4.21 -8.79
#